data_AF-A0A847H294-F1
#
_entry.id   AF-A0A847H294-F1
#
_cell.length_a   1.000
_cell.length_b   1.000
_cell.length_c   1.000
_cell.angle_alpha   90.00
_cell.angle_beta   90.00
_cell.angle_gamma   90.00
#
_symmetry.space_group_name_H-M   'P 1'
#
loop_
_entity.id
_entity.type
_entity.pdbx_description
1 polymer ?
#
loop_
_entity_poly.entity_id
_entity_poly.type
_entity_poly.pdbx_seq_one_letter_code
_entity_poly.pdbx_strand_id
1 'polypeptide(L)' 'MMDRDTFDGTIRTFQHRTPFRTFTVAMVNGERLEVDHPDALAVRDGRALFAAPGDVPVVFDPEGVC' A
#
# COMPACT_ATOMS: atom_id res chain seq x y z
N MET A 1 2.01 -15.65 4.59
CA MET A 1 2.54 -15.06 3.35
C MET A 1 1.35 -14.64 2.52
N MET A 2 1.25 -13.36 2.20
CA MET A 2 0.18 -12.84 1.36
C MET A 2 0.51 -13.18 -0.10
N ASP A 3 -0.43 -13.77 -0.84
CA ASP A 3 -0.24 -14.00 -2.27
C ASP A 3 -0.45 -12.70 -3.07
N ARG A 4 0.17 -12.63 -4.27
CA ARG A 4 0.12 -11.47 -5.17
C ARG A 4 -1.30 -11.00 -5.48
N ASP A 5 -2.23 -11.91 -5.80
CA ASP A 5 -3.59 -11.52 -6.19
C ASP A 5 -4.36 -10.97 -4.99
N THR A 6 -4.11 -11.55 -3.81
CA THR A 6 -4.69 -11.07 -2.55
C THR A 6 -4.13 -9.69 -2.20
N PHE A 7 -2.84 -9.45 -2.43
CA PHE A 7 -2.20 -8.16 -2.23
C PHE A 7 -2.79 -7.06 -3.11
N ASP A 8 -2.80 -7.26 -4.43
CA ASP A 8 -3.36 -6.31 -5.39
C ASP A 8 -4.84 -6.00 -5.07
N GLY A 9 -5.63 -7.04 -4.80
CA GLY A 9 -7.05 -6.90 -4.48
C GLY A 9 -7.29 -6.14 -3.17
N THR A 10 -6.50 -6.43 -2.14
CA THR A 10 -6.62 -5.78 -0.83
C THR A 10 -6.29 -4.29 -0.94
N ILE A 11 -5.13 -3.96 -1.52
CA ILE A 11 -4.71 -2.56 -1.71
C ILE A 11 -5.76 -1.78 -2.51
N ARG A 12 -6.23 -2.33 -3.64
CA ARG A 12 -7.26 -1.67 -4.47
C ARG A 12 -8.57 -1.47 -3.71
N THR A 13 -8.96 -2.42 -2.85
CA THR A 13 -10.16 -2.30 -2.02
C THR A 13 -10.06 -1.11 -1.06
N PHE A 14 -8.92 -0.93 -0.40
CA PHE A 14 -8.70 0.23 0.48
C PHE A 14 -8.56 1.54 -0.29
N GLN A 15 -7.87 1.52 -1.43
CA GLN A 15 -7.64 2.69 -2.28
C GLN A 15 -8.94 3.26 -2.87
N HIS A 16 -9.86 2.39 -3.33
CA HIS A 16 -11.09 2.81 -4.02
C HIS A 16 -12.34 2.81 -3.15
N ARG A 17 -12.22 2.61 -1.83
CA ARG A 17 -13.38 2.70 -0.94
C ARG A 17 -14.01 4.09 -1.01
N THR A 18 -15.35 4.15 -1.03
CA THR A 18 -16.10 5.41 -1.09
C THR A 18 -17.05 5.52 0.12
N PRO A 19 -16.93 6.56 0.97
CA PRO A 19 -15.90 7.59 0.91
C PRO A 19 -14.52 7.01 1.21
N PHE A 20 -13.48 7.61 0.62
CA PHE A 20 -12.10 7.29 0.96
C PHE A 20 -11.89 7.49 2.46
N ARG A 21 -11.06 6.64 3.06
CA ARG A 21 -10.53 6.91 4.39
C ARG A 21 -9.05 6.56 4.39
N THR A 22 -8.29 7.21 5.24
CA THR A 22 -6.89 6.91 5.50
C THR A 22 -6.73 5.46 6.00
N PHE A 23 -5.68 4.78 5.56
CA PHE A 23 -5.32 3.46 6.04
C PHE A 23 -3.80 3.33 6.19
N THR A 24 -3.36 2.33 6.94
CA THR A 24 -1.95 2.09 7.21
C THR A 24 -1.52 0.77 6.61
N VAL A 25 -0.42 0.77 5.86
CA VAL A 25 0.29 -0.45 5.47
C VAL A 25 1.32 -0.75 6.55
N ALA A 26 1.18 -1.89 7.21
CA ALA A 26 2.11 -2.36 8.23
C ALA A 26 3.17 -3.25 7.58
N MET A 27 4.43 -2.86 7.72
CA MET A 27 5.57 -3.55 7.13
C MET A 27 6.19 -4.54 8.13
N VAL A 28 6.76 -5.63 7.63
CA VAL A 28 7.45 -6.65 8.45
C VAL A 28 8.67 -6.12 9.20
N ASN A 29 9.29 -5.04 8.70
CA ASN A 29 10.39 -4.33 9.36
C ASN A 29 9.91 -3.41 10.52
N GLY A 30 8.61 -3.34 10.78
CA GLY A 30 7.99 -2.48 11.79
C GLY A 30 7.59 -1.09 11.30
N GLU A 31 7.91 -0.72 10.06
CA GLU A 31 7.50 0.54 9.46
C GLU A 31 5.98 0.57 9.22
N ARG A 32 5.40 1.76 9.29
CA ARG A 32 3.97 1.99 9.09
C ARG A 32 3.76 3.13 8.11
N LEU A 33 3.28 2.79 6.92
CA LEU A 33 3.04 3.77 5.86
C LEU A 33 1.58 4.20 5.93
N GLU A 34 1.35 5.46 6.31
CA GLU A 34 0.00 6.04 6.29
C GLU A 34 -0.33 6.53 4.88
N VAL A 35 -1.38 5.96 4.29
CA VAL A 35 -1.91 6.36 2.98
C VAL A 35 -3.11 7.27 3.22
N ASP A 36 -2.88 8.58 3.08
CA ASP A 36 -3.83 9.65 3.34
C ASP A 36 -4.60 10.11 2.09
N HIS A 37 -4.15 9.70 0.90
CA HIS A 37 -4.79 10.00 -0.36
C HIS A 37 -4.77 8.78 -1.30
N PRO A 38 -5.86 8.50 -2.06
CA PRO A 38 -5.88 7.36 -2.98
C PRO A 38 -4.79 7.45 -4.05
N ASP A 39 -4.46 8.65 -4.52
CA ASP A 39 -3.43 8.84 -5.56
C ASP A 39 -1.98 8.78 -5.03
N ALA A 40 -1.78 8.69 -3.71
CA ALA A 40 -0.46 8.51 -3.13
C ALA A 40 0.09 7.09 -3.32
N LEU A 41 -0.75 6.15 -3.80
CA LEU A 41 -0.40 4.74 -3.92
C LEU A 41 -0.70 4.22 -5.33
N ALA A 42 0.26 3.53 -5.95
CA ALA A 42 0.03 2.80 -7.19
C ALA A 42 0.34 1.32 -6.98
N VAL A 43 -0.56 0.42 -7.42
CA VAL A 43 -0.37 -1.03 -7.29
C VAL A 43 -0.51 -1.75 -8.63
N ARG A 44 0.48 -2.57 -8.96
CA ARG A 44 0.51 -3.35 -10.20
C ARG A 44 1.43 -4.56 -10.06
N ASP A 45 0.93 -5.72 -10.51
CA ASP A 45 1.70 -6.96 -10.64
C ASP A 45 2.38 -7.38 -9.32
N GLY A 46 1.72 -7.19 -8.18
CA GLY A 46 2.27 -7.54 -6.87
C GLY A 46 3.33 -6.57 -6.35
N ARG A 47 3.33 -5.34 -6.84
CA ARG A 47 4.19 -4.27 -6.32
C ARG A 47 3.39 -3.01 -6.10
N ALA A 48 3.70 -2.35 -5.00
CA ALA A 48 3.15 -1.06 -4.66
C ALA A 48 4.24 0.01 -4.62
N LEU A 49 3.93 1.18 -5.18
CA LEU A 49 4.71 2.39 -5.08
C LEU A 49 3.92 3.39 -4.24
N PHE A 50 4.48 3.81 -3.11
CA PHE A 50 3.91 4.82 -2.25
C PHE A 50 4.72 6.12 -2.34
N ALA A 51 4.06 7.20 -2.75
CA ALA A 51 4.61 8.54 -2.78
C ALA A 51 4.58 9.13 -1.37
N ALA A 52 5.56 8.74 -0.55
CA ALA A 52 5.65 9.18 0.83
C ALA A 52 5.96 10.70 0.94
N PRO A 53 5.57 11.35 2.05
CA PRO A 53 6.01 12.71 2.36
C PRO A 53 7.54 12.78 2.44
N GLY A 54 8.16 13.73 1.73
CA GLY A 54 9.62 13.92 1.72
C GLY A 54 10.34 13.45 0.46
N ASP A 55 9.64 13.33 -0.67
CA ASP A 55 10.15 13.08 -2.03
C ASP A 55 10.87 11.73 -2.26
N VAL A 56 10.91 10.86 -1.25
CA VAL A 56 11.47 9.51 -1.39
C VAL A 56 10.34 8.49 -1.51
N PRO A 57 10.10 7.91 -2.70
CA PRO A 57 9.07 6.89 -2.85
C PRO A 57 9.47 5.59 -2.13
N VAL A 58 8.49 4.93 -1.53
CA VAL A 58 8.64 3.60 -0.92
C VAL A 58 8.08 2.56 -1.87
N VAL A 59 8.87 1.52 -2.16
CA VAL A 59 8.43 0.37 -2.97
C VAL A 59 8.31 -0.84 -2.05
N PHE A 60 7.19 -1.55 -2.14
CA PHE A 60 6.96 -2.76 -1.36
C PHE A 60 6.16 -3.81 -2.14
N ASP A 61 6.20 -5.04 -1.63
CA ASP A 61 5.59 -6.23 -2.22
C ASP A 61 4.91 -7.09 -1.12
N PRO A 62 4.22 -8.19 -1.46
CA PRO A 62 3.47 -8.98 -0.49
C PRO A 62 4.33 -9.62 0.61
N GLU A 63 5.64 -9.79 0.39
CA GLU A 63 6.54 -10.37 1.40
C GLU A 63 6.89 -9.36 2.48
N GLY A 64 6.85 -8.07 2.14
CA GLY A 64 7.14 -6.95 3.05
C GLY A 64 5.98 -6.52 3.94
N VAL A 65 4.76 -7.06 3.74
CA VAL A 65 3.54 -6.63 4.43
C VAL A 65 3.06 -7.69 5.44
N CYS A 66 2.57 -7.24 6.60
CA CYS A 66 2.03 -8.09 7.68
C CYS A 66 0.55 -8.44 7.49
#